data_AF-A0A7J6ADJ6-F1
#
_entry.id   AF-A0A7J6ADJ6-F1
#
_cell.length_a   1.000
_cell.length_b   1.000
_cell.length_c   1.000
_cell.angle_alpha   90.00
_cell.angle_beta   90.00
_cell.angle_gamma   90.00
#
_symmetry.space_group_name_H-M   'P 1'
#
loop_
_entity.id
_entity.type
_entity.pdbx_description
1 polymer ?
#
loop_
_entity_poly.entity_id
_entity_poly.type
_entity_poly.pdbx_seq_one_letter_code
_entity_poly.pdbx_strand_id
1 'polypeptide(L)'
;MLNAMFGLQFAVSAGRCTRGAFMQLIRVSEEMKKELKFDYILIVDTEGLRALELAGKSTQHHDHELATFVVGLGNLTLINIFGENPAEMQDILQIVVQAFLRMKKVRLNPSCLFVHQNVSDITAGEKNMEGRRRLQEKLDEMTKLAAKEEDSEAECFSDVIEFNVQEDVYYFAQLWEGSPPMAPPNPEYSRNVQDLKNAIFNKVSKSPGSTLSQFKSRISDLWNALLNENFVFSFNNTLEISVYRKLENEIGRWTWTLRSAMLDTEEKLHNRIENEKLKKIEHKDLYSSMKKSKEEVDQSMKSYFDEDKDKEILIQWRLRCEMKITQLYEDLVKDTKRNLNEVIHQLQARESFEHKRKQYNTKLFNLSKELALKLKTTTTDEQVLKDEFDKVWDRCVTELTQDPRENV
;
A
#
# COMPACT_ATOMS: atom_id res chain seq x y z
N MET A 1 8.03 34.67 -11.36
CA MET A 1 8.60 34.92 -10.02
C MET A 1 10.09 34.56 -9.94
N LEU A 2 10.49 33.29 -10.12
CA LEU A 2 11.91 32.86 -10.03
C LEU A 2 12.84 33.64 -10.98
N ASN A 3 12.43 33.80 -12.25
CA ASN A 3 13.16 34.62 -13.22
C ASN A 3 13.37 36.07 -12.76
N ALA A 4 12.39 36.67 -12.08
CA ALA A 4 12.48 38.03 -11.58
C ALA A 4 13.40 38.14 -10.35
N MET A 5 13.35 37.19 -9.42
CA MET A 5 14.17 37.21 -8.20
C MET A 5 15.66 36.99 -8.49
N PHE A 6 15.96 36.06 -9.40
CA PHE A 6 17.32 35.54 -9.60
C PHE A 6 17.88 35.80 -11.01
N GLY A 7 17.16 36.53 -11.87
CA GLY A 7 17.60 36.82 -13.24
C GLY A 7 17.69 35.57 -14.12
N LEU A 8 16.86 34.57 -13.84
CA LEU A 8 16.87 33.29 -14.56
C LEU A 8 16.11 33.37 -15.87
N GLN A 9 16.39 32.38 -16.73
CA GLN A 9 15.71 32.19 -18.00
C GLN A 9 14.97 30.84 -18.00
N PHE A 10 14.29 30.50 -16.90
CA PHE A 10 13.34 29.40 -16.94
C PHE A 10 12.30 29.70 -18.01
N ALA A 11 11.99 28.71 -18.83
CA ALA A 11 11.09 28.88 -19.95
C ALA A 11 9.65 29.03 -19.43
N VAL A 12 9.14 30.26 -19.43
CA VAL A 12 7.77 30.55 -19.03
C VAL A 12 6.86 30.34 -20.24
N SER A 13 6.16 29.21 -20.32
CA SER A 13 5.13 29.02 -21.34
C SER A 13 3.85 28.46 -20.73
N ALA A 14 2.74 29.16 -20.93
CA ALA A 14 1.41 28.59 -20.75
C ALA A 14 1.19 27.49 -21.79
N GLY A 15 0.95 26.25 -21.35
CA GLY A 15 0.63 25.12 -22.23
C GLY A 15 1.73 24.07 -22.44
N ARG A 16 2.76 24.02 -21.58
CA ARG A 16 3.69 22.88 -21.59
C ARG A 16 3.11 21.71 -20.83
N CYS A 17 2.90 20.60 -21.53
CA CYS A 17 2.56 19.28 -20.98
C CYS A 17 3.75 18.59 -20.27
N THR A 18 4.87 19.28 -20.03
CA THR A 18 6.05 18.70 -19.39
C THR A 18 5.92 18.74 -17.88
N ARG A 19 5.81 17.57 -17.26
CA ARG A 19 5.82 17.39 -15.80
C ARG A 19 7.24 17.10 -15.34
N GLY A 20 7.67 17.73 -14.26
CA GLY A 20 8.97 17.43 -13.66
C GLY A 20 9.58 18.57 -12.87
N ALA A 21 10.84 18.38 -12.50
CA ALA A 21 11.66 19.35 -11.77
C ALA A 21 12.84 19.80 -12.63
N PHE A 22 12.95 21.09 -12.88
CA PHE A 22 14.05 21.73 -13.58
C PHE A 22 15.00 22.36 -12.57
N MET A 23 16.28 22.02 -12.63
CA MET A 23 17.27 22.49 -11.67
C MET A 23 18.27 23.44 -12.34
N GLN A 24 18.50 24.60 -11.73
CA GLN A 24 19.52 25.55 -12.17
C GLN A 24 20.44 25.90 -11.00
N LEU A 25 21.74 25.68 -11.19
CA LEU A 25 22.76 26.03 -10.21
C LEU A 25 23.29 27.44 -10.50
N ILE A 26 23.22 28.32 -9.50
CA ILE A 26 23.67 29.71 -9.58
C ILE A 26 24.86 29.88 -8.64
N ARG A 27 25.93 30.48 -9.15
CA ARG A 27 27.08 30.87 -8.32
C ARG A 27 26.78 32.16 -7.57
N VAL A 28 27.02 32.16 -6.27
CA VAL A 28 26.90 33.35 -5.41
C VAL A 28 28.08 34.30 -5.69
N SER A 29 27.81 35.61 -5.77
CA SER A 29 28.88 36.61 -5.97
C SER A 29 29.81 36.67 -4.76
N GLU A 30 31.07 37.08 -4.99
CA GLU A 30 32.07 37.11 -3.91
C GLU A 30 31.71 38.11 -2.80
N GLU A 31 30.90 39.15 -3.07
CA GLU A 31 30.38 40.02 -2.00
C GLU A 31 29.37 39.28 -1.12
N MET A 32 28.41 38.59 -1.72
CA MET A 32 27.32 37.89 -1.03
C MET A 32 27.80 36.65 -0.28
N LYS A 33 28.90 36.02 -0.69
CA LYS A 33 29.49 34.86 0.00
C LYS A 33 29.85 35.17 1.45
N LYS A 34 30.23 36.42 1.76
CA LYS A 34 30.55 36.87 3.13
C LYS A 34 29.34 36.77 4.06
N GLU A 35 28.14 36.97 3.51
CA GLU A 35 26.88 36.95 4.26
C GLU A 35 26.23 35.55 4.27
N LEU A 36 26.24 34.88 3.12
CA LEU A 36 25.48 33.65 2.90
C LEU A 36 26.20 32.35 3.32
N LYS A 37 27.53 32.36 3.46
CA LYS A 37 28.35 31.19 3.87
C LYS A 37 28.30 29.95 2.94
N PHE A 38 27.73 30.07 1.74
CA PHE A 38 27.73 29.02 0.71
C PHE A 38 28.11 29.58 -0.67
N ASP A 39 28.63 28.71 -1.53
CA ASP A 39 29.16 29.09 -2.85
C ASP A 39 28.11 29.11 -3.96
N TYR A 40 27.07 28.29 -3.84
CA TYR A 40 26.07 28.07 -4.89
C TYR A 40 24.65 27.98 -4.31
N ILE A 41 23.68 28.40 -5.11
CA ILE A 41 22.24 28.22 -4.86
C ILE A 41 21.72 27.31 -5.96
N LEU A 42 21.09 26.20 -5.58
CA LEU A 42 20.35 25.35 -6.51
C LEU A 42 18.88 25.74 -6.48
N ILE A 43 18.37 26.20 -7.61
CA ILE A 43 16.95 26.54 -7.76
C ILE A 43 16.27 25.43 -8.52
N VAL A 44 15.22 24.88 -7.91
CA VAL A 44 14.40 23.81 -8.48
C VAL A 44 13.04 24.39 -8.81
N ASP A 45 12.68 24.40 -10.09
CA ASP A 45 11.37 24.81 -10.57
C ASP A 45 10.55 23.57 -10.91
N THR A 46 9.33 23.49 -10.40
CA THR A 46 8.42 22.35 -10.63
C THR A 46 7.31 22.76 -11.57
N GLU A 47 7.19 22.08 -12.70
CA GLU A 47 6.10 22.31 -13.66
C GLU A 47 5.06 21.18 -13.60
N GLY A 48 3.80 21.54 -13.83
CA GLY A 48 2.74 20.59 -14.17
C GLY A 48 1.96 19.95 -13.01
N LEU A 49 2.09 20.46 -11.78
CA LEU A 49 1.24 20.05 -10.66
C LEU A 49 -0.23 20.37 -10.97
N ARG A 50 -1.12 19.37 -10.88
CA ARG A 50 -2.58 19.48 -11.12
C ARG A 50 -2.97 20.07 -12.49
N ALA A 51 -2.19 19.82 -13.54
CA ALA A 51 -2.52 20.28 -14.89
C ALA A 51 -3.92 19.77 -15.32
N LEU A 52 -4.89 20.68 -15.46
CA LEU A 52 -6.29 20.41 -15.83
C LEU A 52 -6.42 19.61 -17.14
N GLU A 53 -5.48 19.80 -18.07
CA GLU A 53 -5.42 19.13 -19.37
C GLU A 53 -5.14 17.62 -19.27
N LEU A 54 -4.71 17.13 -18.10
CA LEU A 54 -4.26 15.75 -17.87
C LEU A 54 -4.98 15.07 -16.69
N ALA A 55 -6.20 15.51 -16.33
CA ALA A 55 -6.92 15.03 -15.17
C ALA A 55 -7.13 13.49 -15.17
N GLY A 56 -6.58 12.79 -14.16
CA GLY A 56 -6.70 11.34 -13.96
C GLY A 56 -5.99 10.85 -12.69
N LYS A 57 -6.28 9.62 -12.24
CA LYS A 57 -5.68 9.07 -11.01
C LYS A 57 -4.16 8.87 -11.09
N SER A 58 -3.64 8.51 -12.26
CA SER A 58 -2.19 8.33 -12.47
C SER A 58 -1.42 9.65 -12.45
N THR A 59 -2.06 10.75 -12.83
CA THR A 59 -1.44 12.08 -12.77
C THR A 59 -1.40 12.58 -11.33
N GLN A 60 -2.43 12.38 -10.52
CA GLN A 60 -2.40 12.71 -9.10
C GLN A 60 -1.29 11.99 -8.32
N HIS A 61 -1.07 10.69 -8.57
CA HIS A 61 0.02 9.95 -7.92
C HIS A 61 1.39 10.60 -8.16
N HIS A 62 1.69 10.94 -9.41
CA HIS A 62 2.97 11.56 -9.73
C HIS A 62 3.07 13.02 -9.23
N ASP A 63 1.94 13.72 -9.05
CA ASP A 63 1.94 15.04 -8.43
C ASP A 63 2.31 14.95 -6.95
N HIS A 64 1.77 13.97 -6.23
CA HIS A 64 2.11 13.72 -4.83
C HIS A 64 3.56 13.29 -4.67
N GLU A 65 4.05 12.40 -5.53
CA GLU A 65 5.43 11.95 -5.54
C GLU A 65 6.41 13.10 -5.80
N LEU A 66 6.15 13.90 -6.85
CA LEU A 66 6.99 15.03 -7.23
C LEU A 66 6.98 16.12 -6.14
N ALA A 67 5.81 16.46 -5.59
CA ALA A 67 5.69 17.43 -4.51
C ALA A 67 6.45 16.97 -3.26
N THR A 68 6.28 15.71 -2.86
CA THR A 68 6.99 15.15 -1.69
C THR A 68 8.51 15.12 -1.93
N PHE A 69 8.94 14.77 -3.14
CA PHE A 69 10.34 14.80 -3.51
C PHE A 69 10.94 16.21 -3.43
N VAL A 70 10.27 17.20 -4.01
CA VAL A 70 10.80 18.58 -4.07
C VAL A 70 10.80 19.23 -2.70
N VAL A 71 9.71 19.09 -1.94
CA VAL A 71 9.64 19.60 -0.55
C VAL A 71 10.70 18.92 0.32
N GLY A 72 10.88 17.60 0.16
CA GLY A 72 11.86 16.84 0.94
C GLY A 72 13.30 17.17 0.55
N LEU A 73 13.56 17.54 -0.70
CA LEU A 73 14.89 17.91 -1.19
C LEU A 73 15.27 19.34 -0.79
N GLY A 74 14.31 20.25 -0.79
CA GLY A 74 14.51 21.68 -0.54
C GLY A 74 14.96 21.98 0.88
N ASN A 75 15.97 22.84 1.02
CA ASN A 75 16.21 23.55 2.29
C ASN A 75 15.12 24.60 2.54
N LEU A 76 14.55 25.14 1.47
CA LEU A 76 13.43 26.07 1.49
C LEU A 76 12.58 25.82 0.25
N THR A 77 11.27 25.62 0.44
CA THR A 77 10.32 25.38 -0.63
C THR A 77 9.32 26.53 -0.74
N LEU A 78 9.18 27.09 -1.94
CA LEU A 78 8.19 28.14 -2.20
C LEU A 78 6.89 27.49 -2.68
N ILE A 79 5.84 27.58 -1.88
CA ILE A 79 4.50 27.11 -2.23
C ILE A 79 3.75 28.28 -2.85
N ASN A 80 3.62 28.24 -4.17
CA ASN A 80 2.95 29.27 -4.93
C ASN A 80 1.44 28.95 -5.07
N ILE A 81 0.59 29.77 -4.47
CA ILE A 81 -0.87 29.62 -4.49
C ILE A 81 -1.47 30.77 -5.29
N PHE A 82 -2.37 30.47 -6.21
CA PHE A 82 -3.10 31.50 -6.93
C PHE A 82 -4.32 31.96 -6.12
N GLY A 83 -4.39 33.26 -5.83
CA GLY A 83 -5.45 33.84 -4.99
C GLY A 83 -5.35 33.46 -3.51
N GLU A 84 -6.48 33.58 -2.81
CA GLU A 84 -6.56 33.41 -1.35
C GLU A 84 -6.99 32.00 -0.91
N ASN A 85 -7.32 31.09 -1.84
CA ASN A 85 -7.89 29.80 -1.48
C ASN A 85 -6.81 28.70 -1.36
N PRO A 86 -6.46 28.25 -0.14
CA PRO A 86 -5.47 27.19 0.04
C PRO A 86 -5.98 25.79 -0.36
N ALA A 87 -7.28 25.64 -0.69
CA ALA A 87 -7.87 24.34 -1.02
C ALA A 87 -7.16 23.63 -2.19
N GLU A 88 -6.52 24.38 -3.10
CA GLU A 88 -5.82 23.78 -4.24
C GLU A 88 -4.56 23.01 -3.85
N MET A 89 -3.88 23.38 -2.77
CA MET A 89 -2.63 22.74 -2.34
C MET A 89 -2.81 21.90 -1.07
N GLN A 90 -3.97 21.96 -0.43
CA GLN A 90 -4.23 21.29 0.84
C GLN A 90 -4.11 19.76 0.73
N ASP A 91 -4.71 19.14 -0.29
CA ASP A 91 -4.64 17.69 -0.50
C ASP A 91 -3.19 17.21 -0.69
N ILE A 92 -2.42 17.93 -1.53
CA ILE A 92 -1.01 17.60 -1.82
C ILE A 92 -0.17 17.74 -0.55
N LEU A 93 -0.28 18.87 0.17
CA LEU A 93 0.50 19.10 1.39
C LEU A 93 0.17 18.09 2.48
N GLN A 94 -1.09 17.68 2.59
CA GLN A 94 -1.51 16.65 3.52
C GLN A 94 -0.82 15.31 3.22
N ILE A 95 -0.72 14.92 1.94
CA ILE A 95 0.04 13.73 1.52
C ILE A 95 1.55 13.90 1.79
N VAL A 96 2.13 15.08 1.53
CA VAL A 96 3.54 15.36 1.81
C VAL A 96 3.86 15.19 3.31
N VAL A 97 3.03 15.77 4.19
CA VAL A 97 3.19 15.65 5.65
C VAL A 97 3.08 14.19 6.08
N GLN A 98 2.09 13.47 5.58
CA GLN A 98 1.92 12.05 5.90
C GLN A 98 3.12 11.21 5.45
N ALA A 99 3.63 11.46 4.25
CA ALA A 99 4.80 10.77 3.74
C ALA A 99 6.05 11.05 4.60
N PHE A 100 6.27 12.29 5.04
CA PHE A 100 7.39 12.63 5.94
C PHE A 100 7.28 11.97 7.32
N LEU A 101 6.08 11.94 7.91
CA LEU A 101 5.85 11.25 9.18
C LEU A 101 6.16 9.75 9.11
N ARG A 102 5.92 9.15 7.94
CA ARG A 102 6.18 7.73 7.68
C ARG A 102 7.64 7.45 7.35
N MET A 103 8.32 8.36 6.63
CA MET A 103 9.74 8.26 6.25
C MET A 103 10.72 8.56 7.42
N LYS A 104 10.52 7.93 8.60
CA LYS A 104 11.30 8.16 9.83
C LYS A 104 12.82 7.95 9.70
N LYS A 105 13.27 7.24 8.65
CA LYS A 105 14.70 6.94 8.39
C LYS A 105 15.44 8.06 7.66
N VAL A 106 14.73 8.94 6.96
CA VAL A 106 15.34 10.06 6.22
C VAL A 106 15.32 11.28 7.12
N ARG A 107 16.49 11.80 7.51
CA ARG A 107 16.57 13.05 8.28
C ARG A 107 16.29 14.22 7.35
N LEU A 108 15.03 14.63 7.31
CA LEU A 108 14.56 15.79 6.55
C LEU A 108 14.30 16.93 7.52
N ASN A 109 14.83 18.12 7.19
CA ASN A 109 14.49 19.38 7.85
C ASN A 109 13.99 20.35 6.78
N PRO A 110 12.82 20.09 6.17
CA PRO A 110 12.27 20.97 5.14
C PRO A 110 11.74 22.25 5.78
N SER A 111 11.86 23.37 5.06
CA SER A 111 11.18 24.62 5.41
C SER A 111 10.36 25.10 4.20
N CYS A 112 9.28 25.84 4.44
CA CYS A 112 8.47 26.40 3.37
C CYS A 112 8.11 27.88 3.57
N LEU A 113 7.83 28.56 2.45
CA LEU A 113 7.18 29.87 2.39
C LEU A 113 5.94 29.76 1.53
N PHE A 114 4.85 30.41 1.94
CA PHE A 114 3.62 30.49 1.16
C PHE A 114 3.56 31.83 0.43
N VAL A 115 3.33 31.78 -0.88
CA VAL A 115 3.19 32.96 -1.73
C VAL A 115 1.81 32.95 -2.37
N HIS A 116 0.94 33.86 -1.94
CA HIS A 116 -0.38 34.05 -2.50
C HIS A 116 -0.32 35.10 -3.62
N GLN A 117 -0.51 34.69 -4.87
CA GLN A 117 -0.47 35.58 -6.03
C GLN A 117 -1.82 36.22 -6.34
N ASN A 118 -1.80 37.39 -6.98
CA ASN A 118 -2.98 38.12 -7.47
C ASN A 118 -4.00 38.51 -6.39
N VAL A 119 -3.52 38.90 -5.22
CA VAL A 119 -4.37 39.38 -4.14
C VAL A 119 -4.65 40.87 -4.35
N SER A 120 -5.93 41.24 -4.43
CA SER A 120 -6.38 42.58 -4.80
C SER A 120 -6.34 43.60 -3.65
N ASP A 121 -6.36 43.16 -2.39
CA ASP A 121 -6.42 44.00 -1.19
C ASP A 121 -5.25 43.72 -0.22
N ILE A 122 -4.01 44.05 -0.61
CA ILE A 122 -2.81 43.81 0.23
C ILE A 122 -2.82 44.68 1.48
N THR A 123 -3.53 45.81 1.46
CA THR A 123 -3.60 46.80 2.54
C THR A 123 -4.60 46.50 3.67
N ALA A 124 -5.41 45.44 3.57
CA ALA A 124 -6.38 45.07 4.60
C ALA A 124 -5.75 44.13 5.65
N GLY A 125 -4.94 44.69 6.56
CA GLY A 125 -4.21 43.94 7.59
C GLY A 125 -5.07 42.94 8.37
N GLU A 126 -6.34 43.24 8.65
CA GLU A 126 -7.27 42.32 9.33
C GLU A 126 -7.66 41.09 8.50
N LYS A 127 -7.89 41.25 7.18
CA LYS A 127 -8.18 40.11 6.27
C LYS A 127 -6.96 39.20 6.13
N ASN A 128 -5.76 39.77 6.11
CA ASN A 128 -4.52 39.00 6.06
C ASN A 128 -4.25 38.25 7.36
N MET A 129 -4.57 38.82 8.53
CA MET A 129 -4.40 38.13 9.82
C MET A 129 -5.39 36.97 10.00
N GLU A 130 -6.65 37.16 9.64
CA GLU A 130 -7.66 36.09 9.68
C GLU A 130 -7.35 34.99 8.63
N GLY A 131 -6.87 35.37 7.45
CA GLY A 131 -6.38 34.43 6.43
C GLY A 131 -5.21 33.58 6.92
N ARG A 132 -4.22 34.21 7.58
CA ARG A 132 -3.10 33.53 8.24
C ARG A 132 -3.58 32.55 9.32
N ARG A 133 -4.49 32.99 10.20
CA ARG A 133 -5.05 32.12 11.25
C ARG A 133 -5.71 30.88 10.66
N ARG A 134 -6.57 31.05 9.66
CA ARG A 134 -7.25 29.94 8.96
C ARG A 134 -6.27 29.01 8.25
N LEU A 135 -5.22 29.54 7.65
CA LEU A 135 -4.18 28.74 7.03
C LEU A 135 -3.47 27.86 8.08
N GLN A 136 -3.03 28.45 9.20
CA GLN A 136 -2.40 27.71 10.30
C GLN A 136 -3.31 26.61 10.84
N GLU A 137 -4.57 26.93 11.14
CA GLU A 137 -5.54 25.96 11.67
C GLU A 137 -5.73 24.77 10.73
N LYS A 138 -5.84 25.02 9.42
CA LYS A 138 -5.94 23.96 8.41
C LYS A 138 -4.68 23.11 8.31
N LEU A 139 -3.50 23.73 8.35
CA LEU A 139 -2.22 23.03 8.29
C LEU A 139 -2.01 22.16 9.54
N ASP A 140 -2.41 22.63 10.71
CA ASP A 140 -2.32 21.86 11.95
C ASP A 140 -3.37 20.73 11.98
N GLU A 141 -4.61 20.99 11.55
CA GLU A 141 -5.65 19.97 11.45
C GLU A 141 -5.23 18.82 10.52
N MET A 142 -4.72 19.13 9.32
CA MET A 142 -4.24 18.09 8.40
C MET A 142 -3.05 17.31 8.98
N THR A 143 -2.18 17.97 9.74
CA THR A 143 -1.02 17.34 10.39
C THR A 143 -1.47 16.38 11.49
N LYS A 144 -2.42 16.79 12.34
CA LYS A 144 -3.00 15.92 13.37
C LYS A 144 -3.66 14.68 12.78
N LEU A 145 -4.38 14.83 11.66
CA LEU A 145 -4.97 13.70 10.95
C LEU A 145 -3.88 12.73 10.45
N ALA A 146 -2.82 13.25 9.82
CA ALA A 146 -1.70 12.43 9.34
C ALA A 146 -0.93 11.77 10.49
N ALA A 147 -0.69 12.48 11.59
CA ALA A 147 0.00 11.98 12.77
C ALA A 147 -0.76 10.84 13.44
N LYS A 148 -2.08 10.96 13.56
CA LYS A 148 -2.95 9.89 14.08
C LYS A 148 -2.86 8.62 13.23
N GLU A 149 -2.82 8.77 11.90
CA GLU A 149 -2.69 7.61 11.02
C GLU A 149 -1.28 6.98 11.10
N GLU A 150 -0.22 7.75 11.25
CA GLU A 150 1.14 7.21 11.28
C GLU A 150 1.68 6.93 12.70
N ASP A 151 0.80 6.92 13.71
CA ASP A 151 1.12 6.73 15.13
C ASP A 151 2.28 7.64 15.57
N SER A 152 2.08 8.93 15.37
CA SER A 152 3.03 10.02 15.65
C SER A 152 2.41 11.04 16.59
N GLU A 153 3.26 11.72 17.37
CA GLU A 153 2.86 12.74 18.35
C GLU A 153 2.83 14.17 17.78
N ALA A 154 2.99 14.33 16.46
CA ALA A 154 2.99 15.64 15.81
C ALA A 154 1.61 16.32 15.91
N GLU A 155 1.57 17.55 16.41
CA GLU A 155 0.32 18.30 16.58
C GLU A 155 0.24 19.51 15.66
N CYS A 156 1.39 20.07 15.28
CA CYS A 156 1.50 21.27 14.48
C CYS A 156 2.23 20.98 13.17
N PHE A 157 1.87 21.69 12.11
CA PHE A 157 2.58 21.58 10.83
C PHE A 157 4.08 21.86 10.95
N SER A 158 4.43 22.81 11.85
CA SER A 158 5.81 23.16 12.18
C SER A 158 6.64 22.02 12.75
N ASP A 159 6.01 20.97 13.30
CA ASP A 159 6.70 19.80 13.86
C ASP A 159 7.30 18.91 12.75
N VAL A 160 6.75 19.01 11.53
CA VAL A 160 7.16 18.22 10.37
C VAL A 160 7.91 19.07 9.34
N ILE A 161 7.44 20.30 9.10
CA ILE A 161 8.01 21.24 8.13
C ILE A 161 8.17 22.61 8.80
N GLU A 162 9.39 23.14 8.85
CA GLU A 162 9.68 24.41 9.50
C GLU A 162 8.92 25.56 8.81
N PHE A 163 7.96 26.12 9.55
CA PHE A 163 7.04 27.16 9.07
C PHE A 163 6.56 28.04 10.22
N ASN A 164 6.52 29.35 9.99
CA ASN A 164 5.95 30.35 10.87
C ASN A 164 4.97 31.23 10.09
N VAL A 165 3.68 31.08 10.35
CA VAL A 165 2.62 31.79 9.62
C VAL A 165 2.73 33.32 9.67
N GLN A 166 3.41 33.90 10.65
CA GLN A 166 3.61 35.35 10.73
C GLN A 166 4.72 35.84 9.80
N GLU A 167 5.79 35.07 9.67
CA GLU A 167 6.98 35.45 8.91
C GLU A 167 7.00 34.87 7.49
N ASP A 168 6.35 33.73 7.27
CA ASP A 168 6.54 32.89 6.08
C ASP A 168 5.41 32.96 5.05
N VAL A 169 4.45 33.86 5.22
CA VAL A 169 3.33 34.06 4.29
C VAL A 169 3.45 35.43 3.62
N TYR A 170 3.46 35.42 2.30
CA TYR A 170 3.60 36.61 1.45
C TYR A 170 2.41 36.75 0.51
N TYR A 171 1.87 37.96 0.42
CA TYR A 171 0.78 38.30 -0.48
C TYR A 171 1.32 39.16 -1.62
N PHE A 172 1.07 38.74 -2.85
CA PHE A 172 1.61 39.35 -4.06
C PHE A 172 0.51 40.09 -4.79
N ALA A 173 0.82 41.33 -5.19
CA ALA A 173 -0.03 42.11 -6.07
C ALA A 173 -0.14 41.43 -7.44
N GLN A 174 -1.12 41.87 -8.23
CA GLN A 174 -1.16 41.46 -9.63
C GLN A 174 0.09 41.98 -10.36
N LEU A 175 0.64 41.16 -11.27
CA LEU A 175 1.85 41.53 -12.03
C LEU A 175 1.64 42.80 -12.88
N TRP A 176 0.43 43.01 -13.39
CA TRP A 176 0.07 44.11 -14.27
C TRP A 176 -0.91 45.06 -13.56
N GLU A 177 -0.78 46.38 -13.75
CA GLU A 177 -1.74 47.38 -13.22
C GLU A 177 -3.06 47.44 -14.01
N GLY A 178 -3.29 46.48 -14.92
CA GLY A 178 -4.47 46.42 -15.79
C GLY A 178 -4.41 45.20 -16.73
N SER A 179 -5.23 45.21 -17.77
CA SER A 179 -5.30 44.10 -18.73
C SER A 179 -4.13 44.13 -19.72
N PRO A 180 -3.33 43.05 -19.84
CA PRO A 180 -2.34 42.88 -20.92
C PRO A 180 -2.98 43.06 -22.32
N PRO A 181 -2.22 43.43 -23.36
CA PRO A 181 -0.76 43.48 -23.45
C PRO A 181 -0.11 44.84 -23.16
N MET A 182 -0.87 45.93 -23.06
CA MET A 182 -0.34 47.29 -22.89
C MET A 182 -0.26 47.76 -21.43
N ALA A 183 -0.68 46.94 -20.47
CA ALA A 183 -0.62 47.28 -19.05
C ALA A 183 0.84 47.33 -18.57
N PRO A 184 1.24 48.36 -17.80
CA PRO A 184 2.57 48.41 -17.20
C PRO A 184 2.70 47.39 -16.05
N PRO A 185 3.93 46.93 -15.74
CA PRO A 185 4.18 46.11 -14.56
C PRO A 185 3.84 46.87 -13.28
N ASN A 186 3.22 46.20 -12.33
CA ASN A 186 2.87 46.77 -11.03
C ASN A 186 4.15 46.99 -10.17
N PRO A 187 4.44 48.22 -9.74
CA PRO A 187 5.56 48.51 -8.85
C PRO A 187 5.46 47.80 -7.49
N GLU A 188 4.25 47.55 -7.00
CA GLU A 188 4.01 46.78 -5.77
C GLU A 188 4.45 45.33 -5.95
N TYR A 189 4.15 44.69 -7.09
CA TYR A 189 4.66 43.35 -7.38
C TYR A 189 6.18 43.28 -7.29
N SER A 190 6.87 44.29 -7.84
CA SER A 190 8.34 44.36 -7.79
C SER A 190 8.87 44.50 -6.36
N ARG A 191 8.18 45.27 -5.51
CA ARG A 191 8.50 45.38 -4.07
C ARG A 191 8.29 44.03 -3.36
N ASN A 192 7.18 43.36 -3.60
CA ASN A 192 6.86 42.08 -2.96
C ASN A 192 7.89 40.99 -3.37
N VAL A 193 8.33 40.99 -4.63
CA VAL A 193 9.43 40.13 -5.11
C VAL A 193 10.74 40.40 -4.39
N GLN A 194 11.09 41.68 -4.17
CA GLN A 194 12.31 42.05 -3.45
C GLN A 194 12.23 41.66 -1.97
N ASP A 195 11.09 41.85 -1.32
CA ASP A 195 10.88 41.48 0.08
C ASP A 195 10.97 39.96 0.27
N LEU A 196 10.35 39.18 -0.62
CA LEU A 196 10.46 37.73 -0.62
C LEU A 196 11.90 37.28 -0.82
N LYS A 197 12.64 37.91 -1.75
CA LYS A 197 14.06 37.60 -1.98
C LYS A 197 14.91 37.86 -0.73
N ASN A 198 14.69 38.98 -0.05
CA ASN A 198 15.38 39.29 1.19
C ASN A 198 15.07 38.26 2.30
N ALA A 199 13.81 37.86 2.42
CA ALA A 199 13.40 36.83 3.37
C ALA A 199 14.02 35.46 3.10
N ILE A 200 14.09 35.05 1.83
CA ILE A 200 14.78 33.83 1.41
C ILE A 200 16.25 33.87 1.86
N PHE A 201 16.97 34.96 1.60
CA PHE A 201 18.36 35.08 2.04
C PHE A 201 18.51 35.07 3.57
N ASN A 202 17.59 35.70 4.29
CA ASN A 202 17.59 35.68 5.76
C ASN A 202 17.37 34.28 6.33
N LYS A 203 16.54 33.44 5.70
CA LYS A 203 16.37 32.03 6.10
C LYS A 203 17.57 31.17 5.72
N VAL A 204 18.01 31.25 4.47
CA VAL A 204 19.07 30.37 3.96
C VAL A 204 20.42 30.68 4.64
N SER A 205 20.70 31.92 5.02
CA SER A 205 21.92 32.30 5.76
C SER A 205 22.05 31.66 7.16
N LYS A 206 20.94 31.21 7.76
CA LYS A 206 20.93 30.49 9.03
C LYS A 206 21.28 29.01 8.88
N SER A 207 21.20 28.46 7.66
CA SER A 207 21.51 27.06 7.37
C SER A 207 23.00 26.86 7.12
N PRO A 208 23.63 25.77 7.63
CA PRO A 208 25.05 25.49 7.40
C PRO A 208 25.39 25.08 5.95
N GLY A 209 24.42 25.12 5.02
CA GLY A 209 24.58 24.66 3.65
C GLY A 209 24.73 23.15 3.56
N SER A 210 24.92 22.63 2.35
CA SER A 210 25.20 21.21 2.11
C SER A 210 26.19 21.06 0.97
N THR A 211 27.09 20.10 1.09
CA THR A 211 28.02 19.78 0.01
C THR A 211 27.29 19.06 -1.13
N LEU A 212 27.81 19.16 -2.36
CA LEU A 212 27.23 18.46 -3.51
C LEU A 212 27.20 16.93 -3.31
N SER A 213 28.18 16.37 -2.58
CA SER A 213 28.20 14.94 -2.24
C SER A 213 27.04 14.58 -1.30
N GLN A 214 26.81 15.38 -0.26
CA GLN A 214 25.66 15.17 0.65
C GLN A 214 24.34 15.34 -0.09
N PHE A 215 24.25 16.31 -0.99
CA PHE A 215 23.07 16.51 -1.82
C PHE A 215 22.78 15.30 -2.72
N LYS A 216 23.81 14.73 -3.37
CA LYS A 216 23.68 13.50 -4.15
C LYS A 216 23.18 12.33 -3.30
N SER A 217 23.73 12.13 -2.10
CA SER A 217 23.25 11.10 -1.17
C SER A 217 21.80 11.34 -0.77
N ARG A 218 21.43 12.58 -0.43
CA ARG A 218 20.05 12.96 -0.06
C ARG A 218 19.06 12.69 -1.19
N ILE A 219 19.41 12.96 -2.45
CA ILE A 219 18.57 12.58 -3.60
C ILE A 219 18.35 11.08 -3.62
N SER A 220 19.42 10.30 -3.50
CA SER A 220 19.32 8.83 -3.55
C SER A 220 18.50 8.27 -2.40
N ASP A 221 18.73 8.76 -1.18
CA ASP A 221 18.03 8.28 0.02
C ASP A 221 16.55 8.65 -0.02
N LEU A 222 16.23 9.89 -0.42
CA LEU A 222 14.84 10.35 -0.55
C LEU A 222 14.12 9.61 -1.68
N TRP A 223 14.75 9.45 -2.84
CA TRP A 223 14.14 8.74 -3.97
C TRP A 223 13.85 7.27 -3.62
N ASN A 224 14.80 6.59 -2.97
CA ASN A 224 14.60 5.22 -2.49
C ASN A 224 13.50 5.13 -1.43
N ALA A 225 13.38 6.12 -0.54
CA ALA A 225 12.29 6.16 0.42
C ALA A 225 10.93 6.34 -0.27
N LEU A 226 10.82 7.25 -1.24
CA LEU A 226 9.59 7.50 -1.99
C LEU A 226 9.11 6.27 -2.79
N LEU A 227 10.02 5.55 -3.45
CA LEU A 227 9.69 4.33 -4.18
C LEU A 227 9.08 3.23 -3.28
N ASN A 228 9.37 3.26 -1.99
CA ASN A 228 8.78 2.34 -1.01
C ASN A 228 7.41 2.82 -0.49
N GLU A 229 6.99 4.05 -0.80
CA GLU A 229 5.79 4.71 -0.29
C GLU A 229 4.62 4.76 -1.30
N ASN A 230 4.61 3.85 -2.30
CA ASN A 230 3.57 3.75 -3.34
C ASN A 230 2.13 3.68 -2.79
N PHE A 231 1.94 3.25 -1.55
CA PHE A 231 0.63 3.23 -0.91
C PHE A 231 0.09 4.65 -0.73
N VAL A 232 0.81 5.54 -0.05
CA VAL A 232 0.32 6.87 0.35
C VAL A 232 0.02 7.73 -0.89
N PHE A 233 0.85 7.65 -1.92
CA PHE A 233 0.69 8.44 -3.14
C PHE A 233 -0.48 8.00 -4.03
N SER A 234 -1.07 6.83 -3.76
CA SER A 234 -2.26 6.36 -4.50
C SER A 234 -3.57 7.01 -4.04
N PHE A 235 -3.55 7.78 -2.96
CA PHE A 235 -4.71 8.44 -2.37
C PHE A 235 -4.67 9.96 -2.62
N ASN A 236 -5.85 10.59 -2.65
CA ASN A 236 -5.99 12.03 -2.81
C ASN A 236 -5.54 12.79 -1.56
N ASN A 237 -5.88 12.28 -0.37
CA ASN A 237 -5.55 12.91 0.91
C ASN A 237 -5.59 11.90 2.07
N THR A 238 -5.20 12.34 3.27
CA THR A 238 -5.20 11.48 4.47
C THR A 238 -6.58 11.01 4.87
N LEU A 239 -7.65 11.76 4.58
CA LEU A 239 -9.02 11.30 4.86
C LEU A 239 -9.30 10.01 4.08
N GLU A 240 -8.96 9.99 2.79
CA GLU A 240 -9.10 8.80 1.94
C GLU A 240 -8.28 7.61 2.47
N ILE A 241 -7.08 7.87 3.00
CA ILE A 241 -6.24 6.84 3.64
C ILE A 241 -6.90 6.28 4.91
N SER A 242 -7.41 7.14 5.78
CA SER A 242 -8.13 6.74 7.00
C SER A 242 -9.36 5.89 6.67
N VAL A 243 -10.13 6.30 5.65
CA VAL A 243 -11.31 5.56 5.19
C VAL A 243 -10.91 4.19 4.65
N TYR A 244 -9.86 4.13 3.83
CA TYR A 244 -9.37 2.88 3.27
C TYR A 244 -8.85 1.91 4.35
N ARG A 245 -8.14 2.41 5.37
CA ARG A 245 -7.67 1.57 6.49
C ARG A 245 -8.82 0.98 7.31
N LYS A 246 -9.89 1.74 7.53
CA LYS A 246 -11.12 1.20 8.16
C LYS A 246 -11.75 0.11 7.29
N LEU A 247 -11.81 0.33 5.98
CA LEU A 247 -12.26 -0.68 5.04
C LEU A 247 -11.38 -1.94 5.08
N GLU A 248 -10.05 -1.81 5.17
CA GLU A 248 -9.15 -2.97 5.34
C GLU A 248 -9.44 -3.77 6.60
N ASN A 249 -9.75 -3.09 7.72
CA ASN A 249 -10.16 -3.77 8.95
C ASN A 249 -11.46 -4.57 8.76
N GLU A 250 -12.47 -3.99 8.10
CA GLU A 250 -13.72 -4.69 7.81
C GLU A 250 -13.52 -5.86 6.83
N ILE A 251 -12.70 -5.68 5.79
CA ILE A 251 -12.29 -6.78 4.90
C ILE A 251 -11.61 -7.89 5.70
N GLY A 252 -10.77 -7.53 6.67
CA GLY A 252 -10.15 -8.47 7.60
C GLY A 252 -11.17 -9.26 8.39
N ARG A 253 -12.19 -8.59 8.94
CA ARG A 253 -13.31 -9.22 9.68
C ARG A 253 -14.11 -10.17 8.79
N TRP A 254 -14.52 -9.74 7.59
CA TRP A 254 -15.25 -10.58 6.65
C TRP A 254 -14.46 -11.81 6.21
N THR A 255 -13.18 -11.62 5.89
CA THR A 255 -12.24 -12.70 5.54
C THR A 255 -12.10 -13.70 6.68
N TRP A 256 -11.98 -13.21 7.91
CA TRP A 256 -11.89 -14.05 9.10
C TRP A 256 -13.18 -14.87 9.29
N THR A 257 -14.35 -14.25 9.21
CA THR A 257 -15.65 -14.93 9.34
C THR A 257 -15.78 -16.08 8.33
N LEU A 258 -15.42 -15.85 7.06
CA LEU A 258 -15.46 -16.91 6.05
C LEU A 258 -14.46 -18.03 6.32
N ARG A 259 -13.22 -17.69 6.71
CA ARG A 259 -12.20 -18.70 7.00
C ARG A 259 -12.55 -19.53 8.23
N SER A 260 -13.00 -18.89 9.31
CA SER A 260 -13.42 -19.58 10.53
C SER A 260 -14.60 -20.52 10.28
N ALA A 261 -15.63 -20.05 9.55
CA ALA A 261 -16.78 -20.88 9.21
C ALA A 261 -16.40 -22.07 8.31
N MET A 262 -15.42 -21.89 7.41
CA MET A 262 -14.92 -22.98 6.57
C MET A 262 -14.17 -24.01 7.40
N LEU A 263 -13.33 -23.60 8.35
CA LEU A 263 -12.63 -24.51 9.26
C LEU A 263 -13.62 -25.34 10.10
N ASP A 264 -14.65 -24.70 10.67
CA ASP A 264 -15.70 -25.41 11.42
C ASP A 264 -16.46 -26.42 10.53
N THR A 265 -16.67 -26.08 9.26
CA THR A 265 -17.31 -26.96 8.29
C THR A 265 -16.41 -28.13 7.92
N GLU A 266 -15.12 -27.88 7.71
CA GLU A 266 -14.12 -28.89 7.41
C GLU A 266 -13.99 -29.91 8.56
N GLU A 267 -13.96 -29.45 9.82
CA GLU A 267 -13.90 -30.31 11.00
C GLU A 267 -15.15 -31.21 11.11
N LYS A 268 -16.34 -30.63 10.91
CA LYS A 268 -17.60 -31.40 10.90
C LYS A 268 -17.62 -32.45 9.79
N LEU A 269 -17.13 -32.10 8.60
CA LEU A 269 -17.08 -33.03 7.48
C LEU A 269 -16.02 -34.12 7.69
N HIS A 270 -14.86 -33.81 8.27
CA HIS A 270 -13.87 -34.81 8.69
C HIS A 270 -14.49 -35.84 9.63
N ASN A 271 -15.16 -35.38 10.68
CA ASN A 271 -15.83 -36.25 11.65
C ASN A 271 -16.87 -37.16 10.98
N ARG A 272 -17.61 -36.65 9.97
CA ARG A 272 -18.57 -37.46 9.22
C ARG A 272 -17.91 -38.43 8.24
N ILE A 273 -16.79 -38.06 7.64
CA ILE A 273 -16.01 -38.95 6.77
C ILE A 273 -15.54 -40.17 7.57
N GLU A 274 -15.00 -39.95 8.78
CA GLU A 274 -14.51 -41.02 9.64
C GLU A 274 -15.65 -41.90 10.20
N ASN A 275 -16.76 -41.30 10.64
CA ASN A 275 -17.84 -42.02 11.32
C ASN A 275 -18.93 -42.57 10.39
N GLU A 276 -19.31 -41.82 9.34
CA GLU A 276 -20.43 -42.14 8.42
C GLU A 276 -19.96 -42.75 7.09
N LYS A 277 -18.65 -42.89 6.87
CA LYS A 277 -18.04 -43.42 5.63
C LYS A 277 -18.51 -42.72 4.36
N LEU A 278 -18.53 -41.39 4.39
CA LEU A 278 -18.84 -40.59 3.21
C LEU A 278 -17.88 -40.90 2.06
N LYS A 279 -18.43 -41.13 0.86
CA LYS A 279 -17.65 -41.55 -0.31
C LYS A 279 -17.15 -40.40 -1.18
N LYS A 280 -17.74 -39.21 -1.04
CA LYS A 280 -17.40 -38.03 -1.82
C LYS A 280 -18.02 -36.78 -1.19
N ILE A 281 -17.30 -35.65 -1.28
CA ILE A 281 -17.83 -34.32 -0.97
C ILE A 281 -18.00 -33.52 -2.26
N GLU A 282 -19.18 -32.93 -2.45
CA GLU A 282 -19.50 -32.06 -3.57
C GLU A 282 -19.45 -30.58 -3.19
N HIS A 283 -19.32 -29.70 -4.19
CA HIS A 283 -19.36 -28.25 -3.95
C HIS A 283 -20.66 -27.81 -3.28
N LYS A 284 -21.79 -28.45 -3.65
CA LYS A 284 -23.10 -28.15 -3.08
C LYS A 284 -23.16 -28.35 -1.57
N ASP A 285 -22.45 -29.34 -1.04
CA ASP A 285 -22.41 -29.63 0.40
C ASP A 285 -21.73 -28.48 1.15
N LEU A 286 -20.60 -28.01 0.64
CA LEU A 286 -19.86 -26.88 1.19
C LEU A 286 -20.63 -25.56 1.04
N TYR A 287 -21.17 -25.27 -0.14
CA TYR A 287 -21.99 -24.06 -0.36
C TYR A 287 -23.21 -24.03 0.56
N SER A 288 -23.88 -25.18 0.77
CA SER A 288 -25.04 -25.23 1.66
C SER A 288 -24.66 -24.99 3.13
N SER A 289 -23.52 -25.54 3.56
CA SER A 289 -22.99 -25.37 4.93
C SER A 289 -22.52 -23.94 5.19
N MET A 290 -21.89 -23.31 4.19
CA MET A 290 -21.35 -21.96 4.27
C MET A 290 -22.36 -20.85 3.98
N LYS A 291 -23.54 -21.20 3.47
CA LYS A 291 -24.57 -20.25 2.99
C LYS A 291 -24.84 -19.13 3.99
N LYS A 292 -25.07 -19.50 5.26
CA LYS A 292 -25.39 -18.54 6.32
C LYS A 292 -24.26 -17.52 6.53
N SER A 293 -23.01 -17.99 6.64
CA SER A 293 -21.85 -17.13 6.85
C SER A 293 -21.56 -16.24 5.64
N LYS A 294 -21.80 -16.75 4.43
CA LYS A 294 -21.69 -15.95 3.19
C LYS A 294 -22.75 -14.86 3.13
N GLU A 295 -24.01 -15.18 3.43
CA GLU A 295 -25.10 -14.20 3.51
C GLU A 295 -24.85 -13.13 4.58
N GLU A 296 -24.34 -13.52 5.75
CA GLU A 296 -23.96 -12.59 6.82
C GLU A 296 -22.88 -11.60 6.36
N VAL A 297 -21.83 -12.10 5.71
CA VAL A 297 -20.75 -11.28 5.17
C VAL A 297 -21.25 -10.36 4.05
N ASP A 298 -22.09 -10.85 3.13
CA ASP A 298 -22.63 -10.05 2.05
C ASP A 298 -23.56 -8.94 2.57
N GLN A 299 -24.39 -9.25 3.57
CA GLN A 299 -25.25 -8.26 4.23
C GLN A 299 -24.41 -7.21 4.98
N SER A 300 -23.41 -7.63 5.75
CA SER A 300 -22.51 -6.73 6.48
C SER A 300 -21.74 -5.82 5.53
N MET A 301 -21.20 -6.37 4.44
CA MET A 301 -20.50 -5.61 3.40
C MET A 301 -21.42 -4.59 2.74
N LYS A 302 -22.65 -4.99 2.38
CA LYS A 302 -23.63 -4.08 1.78
C LYS A 302 -23.99 -2.93 2.71
N SER A 303 -24.31 -3.23 3.98
CA SER A 303 -24.59 -2.20 5.00
C SER A 303 -23.42 -1.24 5.17
N TYR A 304 -22.18 -1.76 5.24
CA TYR A 304 -20.99 -0.90 5.36
C TYR A 304 -20.84 0.08 4.19
N PHE A 305 -21.01 -0.37 2.94
CA PHE A 305 -20.89 0.53 1.78
C PHE A 305 -22.08 1.49 1.61
N ASP A 306 -23.27 1.12 2.05
CA ASP A 306 -24.49 1.91 1.82
C ASP A 306 -24.79 2.89 2.98
N GLU A 307 -24.39 2.58 4.21
CA GLU A 307 -24.76 3.30 5.43
C GLU A 307 -23.61 4.09 6.09
N ASP A 308 -22.34 3.83 5.73
CA ASP A 308 -21.21 4.56 6.30
C ASP A 308 -21.23 6.05 5.87
N LYS A 309 -20.78 6.92 6.78
CA LYS A 309 -20.70 8.37 6.55
C LYS A 309 -19.79 8.74 5.38
N ASP A 310 -18.78 7.91 5.11
CA ASP A 310 -17.75 8.11 4.09
C ASP A 310 -18.08 7.34 2.79
N LYS A 311 -19.35 6.94 2.58
CA LYS A 311 -19.81 6.13 1.42
C LYS A 311 -19.38 6.66 0.04
N GLU A 312 -19.36 7.97 -0.14
CA GLU A 312 -18.97 8.62 -1.41
C GLU A 312 -17.50 8.36 -1.75
N ILE A 313 -16.65 8.22 -0.72
CA ILE A 313 -15.24 7.86 -0.88
C ILE A 313 -15.11 6.35 -1.05
N LEU A 314 -15.87 5.56 -0.28
CA LEU A 314 -15.78 4.10 -0.28
C LEU A 314 -16.20 3.45 -1.61
N ILE A 315 -17.15 4.05 -2.33
CA ILE A 315 -17.76 3.45 -3.53
C ILE A 315 -16.74 3.05 -4.60
N GLN A 316 -15.60 3.75 -4.68
CA GLN A 316 -14.55 3.45 -5.65
C GLN A 316 -13.87 2.10 -5.43
N TRP A 317 -13.91 1.54 -4.21
CA TRP A 317 -13.31 0.24 -3.90
C TRP A 317 -14.34 -0.90 -3.81
N ARG A 318 -15.64 -0.59 -3.86
CA ARG A 318 -16.73 -1.55 -3.67
C ARG A 318 -16.58 -2.79 -4.56
N LEU A 319 -16.53 -2.61 -5.88
CA LEU A 319 -16.42 -3.72 -6.84
C LEU A 319 -15.17 -4.58 -6.58
N ARG A 320 -14.03 -3.93 -6.29
CA ARG A 320 -12.78 -4.64 -6.00
C ARG A 320 -12.91 -5.48 -4.73
N CYS A 321 -13.54 -4.95 -3.69
CA CYS A 321 -13.78 -5.66 -2.43
C CYS A 321 -14.73 -6.84 -2.61
N GLU A 322 -15.86 -6.62 -3.29
CA GLU A 322 -16.84 -7.66 -3.60
C GLU A 322 -16.19 -8.80 -4.40
N MET A 323 -15.39 -8.49 -5.42
CA MET A 323 -14.63 -9.49 -6.18
C MET A 323 -13.63 -10.25 -5.30
N LYS A 324 -12.88 -9.57 -4.44
CA LYS A 324 -11.88 -10.19 -3.56
C LYS A 324 -12.52 -11.15 -2.56
N ILE A 325 -13.65 -10.78 -1.96
CA ILE A 325 -14.39 -11.62 -1.01
C ILE A 325 -15.02 -12.82 -1.71
N THR A 326 -15.61 -12.62 -2.89
CA THR A 326 -16.17 -13.72 -3.70
C THR A 326 -15.07 -14.69 -4.14
N GLN A 327 -13.92 -14.20 -4.60
CA GLN A 327 -12.80 -15.06 -4.97
C GLN A 327 -12.28 -15.87 -3.79
N LEU A 328 -12.09 -15.23 -2.62
CA LEU A 328 -11.68 -15.93 -1.41
C LEU A 328 -12.67 -17.06 -1.05
N TYR A 329 -13.98 -16.78 -1.15
CA TYR A 329 -15.01 -17.77 -0.87
C TYR A 329 -14.92 -18.99 -1.81
N GLU A 330 -14.78 -18.75 -3.12
CA GLU A 330 -14.63 -19.81 -4.12
C GLU A 330 -13.35 -20.63 -3.91
N ASP A 331 -12.24 -19.97 -3.60
CA ASP A 331 -10.96 -20.62 -3.32
C ASP A 331 -11.05 -21.52 -2.08
N LEU A 332 -11.65 -21.02 -0.98
CA LEU A 332 -11.88 -21.80 0.24
C LEU A 332 -12.72 -23.06 -0.03
N VAL A 333 -13.80 -22.91 -0.81
CA VAL A 333 -14.68 -24.05 -1.17
C VAL A 333 -13.92 -25.08 -2.01
N LYS A 334 -13.16 -24.62 -3.00
CA LYS A 334 -12.40 -25.49 -3.90
C LYS A 334 -11.30 -26.25 -3.17
N ASP A 335 -10.52 -25.56 -2.34
CA ASP A 335 -9.41 -26.15 -1.59
C ASP A 335 -9.92 -27.16 -0.55
N THR A 336 -10.94 -26.79 0.23
CA THR A 336 -11.53 -27.69 1.24
C THR A 336 -12.11 -28.95 0.60
N LYS A 337 -12.80 -28.82 -0.54
CA LYS A 337 -13.29 -29.98 -1.29
C LYS A 337 -12.16 -30.91 -1.73
N ARG A 338 -11.06 -30.35 -2.26
CA ARG A 338 -9.91 -31.14 -2.69
C ARG A 338 -9.34 -31.92 -1.50
N ASN A 339 -9.09 -31.23 -0.40
CA ASN A 339 -8.50 -31.82 0.80
C ASN A 339 -9.38 -32.94 1.37
N LEU A 340 -10.69 -32.70 1.55
CA LEU A 340 -11.60 -33.71 2.09
C LEU A 340 -11.74 -34.95 1.19
N ASN A 341 -11.77 -34.77 -0.14
CA ASN A 341 -11.83 -35.90 -1.06
C ASN A 341 -10.52 -36.70 -1.10
N GLU A 342 -9.38 -36.05 -0.87
CA GLU A 342 -8.09 -36.73 -0.71
C GLU A 342 -8.09 -37.62 0.54
N VAL A 343 -8.61 -37.12 1.67
CA VAL A 343 -8.78 -37.90 2.90
C VAL A 343 -9.69 -39.10 2.67
N ILE A 344 -10.81 -38.92 1.98
CA ILE A 344 -11.71 -40.03 1.63
C ILE A 344 -10.99 -41.08 0.77
N HIS A 345 -10.22 -40.65 -0.24
CA HIS A 345 -9.47 -41.56 -1.09
C HIS A 345 -8.44 -42.37 -0.29
N GLN A 346 -7.73 -41.74 0.64
CA GLN A 346 -6.79 -42.41 1.54
C GLN A 346 -7.48 -43.46 2.44
N LEU A 347 -8.65 -43.13 2.99
CA LEU A 347 -9.44 -44.07 3.79
C LEU A 347 -9.91 -45.27 2.97
N GLN A 348 -10.41 -45.05 1.76
CA GLN A 348 -10.83 -46.13 0.85
C GLN A 348 -9.65 -47.04 0.46
N ALA A 349 -8.49 -46.44 0.16
CA ALA A 349 -7.26 -47.19 -0.13
C ALA A 349 -6.87 -48.07 1.07
N ARG A 350 -6.93 -47.53 2.30
CA ARG A 350 -6.65 -48.27 3.53
C ARG A 350 -7.62 -49.42 3.76
N GLU A 351 -8.93 -49.20 3.60
CA GLU A 351 -9.93 -50.28 3.74
C GLU A 351 -9.70 -51.40 2.72
N SER A 352 -9.41 -51.05 1.47
CA SER A 352 -9.13 -52.03 0.41
C SER A 352 -7.87 -52.85 0.72
N PHE A 353 -6.84 -52.20 1.26
CA PHE A 353 -5.61 -52.85 1.69
C PHE A 353 -5.86 -53.80 2.88
N GLU A 354 -6.61 -53.36 3.89
CA GLU A 354 -6.95 -54.21 5.03
C GLU A 354 -7.79 -55.42 4.62
N HIS A 355 -8.71 -55.27 3.67
CA HIS A 355 -9.49 -56.39 3.13
C HIS A 355 -8.58 -57.41 2.44
N LYS A 356 -7.70 -56.96 1.53
CA LYS A 356 -6.70 -57.82 0.87
C LYS A 356 -5.81 -58.52 1.91
N ARG A 357 -5.32 -57.79 2.92
CA ARG A 357 -4.50 -58.34 4.00
C ARG A 357 -5.22 -59.46 4.76
N LYS A 358 -6.51 -59.27 5.09
CA LYS A 358 -7.32 -60.32 5.75
C LYS A 358 -7.51 -61.54 4.85
N GLN A 359 -7.80 -61.36 3.57
CA GLN A 359 -7.91 -62.47 2.61
C GLN A 359 -6.61 -63.26 2.51
N TYR A 360 -5.47 -62.58 2.38
CA TYR A 360 -4.16 -63.22 2.33
C TYR A 360 -3.81 -63.94 3.62
N ASN A 361 -4.08 -63.35 4.78
CA ASN A 361 -3.86 -64.01 6.07
C ASN A 361 -4.69 -65.31 6.20
N THR A 362 -5.95 -65.29 5.77
CA THR A 362 -6.80 -66.50 5.76
C THR A 362 -6.27 -67.55 4.79
N LYS A 363 -5.80 -67.14 3.60
CA LYS A 363 -5.17 -68.05 2.62
C LYS A 363 -3.91 -68.70 3.20
N LEU A 364 -3.02 -67.91 3.79
CA LEU A 364 -1.79 -68.39 4.44
C LEU A 364 -2.10 -69.34 5.61
N PHE A 365 -3.09 -69.01 6.43
CA PHE A 365 -3.53 -69.87 7.53
C PHE A 365 -4.05 -71.23 7.03
N ASN A 366 -4.87 -71.24 5.98
CA ASN A 366 -5.39 -72.49 5.41
C ASN A 366 -4.27 -73.32 4.77
N LEU A 367 -3.37 -72.68 4.00
CA LEU A 367 -2.23 -73.36 3.39
C LEU A 367 -1.30 -73.98 4.42
N SER A 368 -0.96 -73.25 5.48
CA SER A 368 -0.13 -73.75 6.58
C SER A 368 -0.82 -74.89 7.35
N LYS A 369 -2.13 -74.80 7.58
CA LYS A 369 -2.92 -75.87 8.21
C LYS A 369 -2.95 -77.14 7.35
N GLU A 370 -3.19 -77.02 6.05
CA GLU A 370 -3.16 -78.15 5.11
C GLU A 370 -1.77 -78.79 5.04
N LEU A 371 -0.72 -77.98 4.95
CA LEU A 371 0.67 -78.44 4.95
C LEU A 371 1.00 -79.20 6.24
N ALA A 372 0.64 -78.66 7.40
CA ALA A 372 0.84 -79.30 8.70
C ALA A 372 0.09 -80.64 8.81
N LEU A 373 -1.16 -80.71 8.32
CA LEU A 373 -1.94 -81.95 8.31
C LEU A 373 -1.31 -83.02 7.39
N LYS A 374 -0.83 -82.62 6.21
CA LYS A 374 -0.17 -83.52 5.25
C LYS A 374 1.16 -84.04 5.81
N LEU A 375 1.97 -83.18 6.42
CA LEU A 375 3.29 -83.55 6.92
C LEU A 375 3.20 -84.40 8.20
N LYS A 376 2.16 -84.21 9.03
CA LYS A 376 1.91 -84.99 10.25
C LYS A 376 1.86 -86.51 10.01
N THR A 377 1.41 -86.95 8.84
CA THR A 377 1.29 -88.39 8.51
C THR A 377 2.44 -88.92 7.67
N THR A 378 3.41 -88.08 7.27
CA THR A 378 4.36 -88.41 6.20
C THR A 378 5.82 -88.50 6.66
N THR A 379 6.30 -87.59 7.52
CA THR A 379 7.68 -87.64 8.03
C THR A 379 7.88 -86.82 9.31
N THR A 380 8.95 -87.09 10.06
CA THR A 380 9.42 -86.28 11.20
C THR A 380 10.81 -85.69 10.99
N ASP A 381 11.40 -85.87 9.80
CA ASP A 381 12.69 -85.31 9.42
C ASP A 381 12.61 -83.78 9.28
N GLU A 382 13.37 -83.08 10.11
CA GLU A 382 13.37 -81.61 10.20
C GLU A 382 13.81 -80.93 8.90
N GLN A 383 14.74 -81.52 8.16
CA GLN A 383 15.26 -80.95 6.91
C GLN A 383 14.19 -81.00 5.82
N VAL A 384 13.46 -82.12 5.73
CA VAL A 384 12.36 -82.29 4.77
C VAL A 384 11.16 -81.39 5.10
N LEU A 385 10.86 -81.21 6.40
CA LEU A 385 9.80 -80.28 6.84
C LEU A 385 10.14 -78.83 6.48
N LYS A 386 11.41 -78.44 6.63
CA LYS A 386 11.89 -77.11 6.28
C LYS A 386 11.81 -76.85 4.77
N ASP A 387 12.28 -77.79 3.94
CA ASP A 387 12.24 -77.66 2.48
C ASP A 387 10.80 -77.55 1.95
N GLU A 388 9.84 -78.28 2.53
CA GLU A 388 8.43 -78.19 2.15
C GLU A 388 7.77 -76.88 2.62
N PHE A 389 8.16 -76.36 3.79
CA PHE A 389 7.74 -75.02 4.23
C PHE A 389 8.28 -73.93 3.31
N ASP A 390 9.59 -73.94 3.02
CA ASP A 390 10.26 -72.94 2.19
C ASP A 390 9.64 -72.87 0.78
N LYS A 391 9.32 -74.03 0.16
CA LYS A 391 8.59 -74.08 -1.12
C LYS A 391 7.23 -73.38 -1.07
N VAL A 392 6.44 -73.60 -0.02
CA VAL A 392 5.12 -72.97 0.13
C VAL A 392 5.26 -71.48 0.43
N TRP A 393 6.24 -71.11 1.24
CA TRP A 393 6.56 -69.73 1.59
C TRP A 393 7.01 -68.93 0.36
N ASP A 394 7.97 -69.42 -0.40
CA ASP A 394 8.48 -68.76 -1.61
C ASP A 394 7.38 -68.54 -2.65
N ARG A 395 6.48 -69.52 -2.81
CA ARG A 395 5.30 -69.37 -3.67
C ARG A 395 4.40 -68.22 -3.20
N CYS A 396 4.13 -68.13 -1.89
CA CYS A 396 3.28 -67.07 -1.34
C CYS A 396 3.93 -65.68 -1.45
N VAL A 397 5.25 -65.58 -1.23
CA VAL A 397 6.00 -64.33 -1.40
C VAL A 397 6.00 -63.89 -2.86
N THR A 398 6.17 -64.83 -3.80
CA THR A 398 6.13 -64.54 -5.25
C THR A 398 4.76 -64.03 -5.68
N GLU A 399 3.66 -64.66 -5.22
CA GLU A 399 2.29 -64.20 -5.50
C GLU A 399 1.99 -62.80 -4.92
N LEU A 400 2.56 -62.46 -3.75
CA LEU A 400 2.38 -61.15 -3.11
C LEU A 400 3.18 -60.02 -3.76
N THR A 401 4.29 -60.36 -4.45
CA THR A 401 5.21 -59.40 -5.06
C THR A 401 4.97 -59.16 -6.55
N GLN A 402 4.09 -59.94 -7.19
CA GLN A 402 3.61 -59.65 -8.54
C GLN A 402 2.73 -58.38 -8.53
N ASP A 403 3.20 -57.30 -9.17
CA ASP A 403 2.50 -56.01 -9.27
C ASP A 403 1.20 -56.18 -10.09
N PRO A 404 0.02 -55.72 -9.61
CA PRO A 404 -1.22 -55.75 -10.38
C PRO A 404 -1.21 -54.90 -11.67
N ARG A 405 -0.13 -54.14 -11.93
CA ARG A 405 -0.03 -53.21 -13.07
C ARG A 405 0.38 -53.83 -14.42
N GLU A 406 0.61 -55.14 -14.50
CA GLU A 406 0.96 -55.80 -15.78
C GLU A 406 -0.23 -56.42 -16.54
N ASN A 407 -1.47 -56.29 -16.06
CA ASN A 407 -2.66 -56.82 -16.77
C ASN A 407 -3.80 -55.78 -16.89
N VAL A 408 -3.54 -54.63 -17.51
CA VAL A 408 -4.56 -53.79 -18.21
C VAL A 408 -3.92 -53.19 -19.45
#